data_AF-A0A1X7A717-F1
#
_entry.id   AF-A0A1X7A717-F1
#
_cell.length_a   1.000
_cell.length_b   1.000
_cell.length_c   1.000
_cell.angle_alpha   90.00
_cell.angle_beta   90.00
_cell.angle_gamma   90.00
#
_symmetry.space_group_name_H-M   'P 1'
#
loop_
_entity.id
_entity.type
_entity.pdbx_description
1 polymer ?
#
loop_
_entity_poly.entity_id
_entity_poly.type
_entity_poly.pdbx_seq_one_letter_code
_entity_poly.pdbx_strand_id
1 'polypeptide(L)'
;MRRARDRSYFGKLNEEAQQWLPAIRQFRPRLPWEDVVRIINSRHPGAKPWTVERLRRAAGRFVKDGLLDRAVLDRAPPAQKDDRILAIIAGIKSSAPEMALKEIAARLETMREPTPRGRSKWATSSVAHLLARVQKAGLMDEGIGDRD
;
A
#
# COMPACT_ATOMS: atom_id res chain seq x y z
N MET A 1 21.43 -25.33 10.63
CA MET A 1 21.50 -23.85 10.67
C MET A 1 20.35 -23.10 9.97
N ARG A 2 19.68 -23.65 8.93
CA ARG A 2 18.59 -22.96 8.19
C ARG A 2 17.35 -22.63 9.05
N ARG A 3 16.88 -23.59 9.86
CA ARG A 3 15.71 -23.44 10.76
C ARG A 3 15.83 -22.36 11.84
N ALA A 4 17.03 -22.08 12.35
CA ALA A 4 17.24 -21.05 13.37
C ALA A 4 17.18 -19.63 12.77
N ARG A 5 17.79 -19.44 11.59
CA ARG A 5 17.69 -18.19 10.82
C ARG A 5 16.26 -17.93 10.34
N ASP A 6 15.54 -18.97 9.94
CA ASP A 6 14.14 -18.83 9.52
C ASP A 6 13.23 -18.41 10.68
N ARG A 7 13.49 -18.87 11.92
CA ARG A 7 12.74 -18.46 13.11
C ARG A 7 13.03 -17.03 13.56
N SER A 8 14.30 -16.62 13.60
CA SER A 8 14.66 -15.24 13.98
C SER A 8 14.23 -14.22 12.92
N TYR A 9 14.29 -14.59 11.65
CA TYR A 9 13.74 -13.79 10.56
C TYR A 9 12.21 -13.66 10.67
N PHE A 10 11.51 -14.74 11.03
CA PHE A 10 10.07 -14.71 11.21
C PHE A 10 9.62 -13.90 12.43
N GLY A 11 10.38 -13.94 13.54
CA GLY A 11 10.12 -13.08 14.71
C GLY A 11 10.13 -11.59 14.34
N LYS A 12 11.16 -11.15 13.62
CA LYS A 12 11.25 -9.76 13.11
C LYS A 12 10.15 -9.41 12.11
N LEU A 13 9.77 -10.36 11.24
CA LEU A 13 8.65 -10.16 10.31
C LEU A 13 7.31 -9.97 11.03
N ASN A 14 7.13 -10.66 12.16
CA ASN A 14 5.93 -10.56 12.97
C ASN A 14 5.87 -9.23 13.74
N GLU A 15 7.01 -8.75 14.25
CA GLU A 15 7.12 -7.42 14.87
C GLU A 15 6.81 -6.29 13.87
N GLU A 16 7.26 -6.44 12.62
CA GLU A 16 6.97 -5.48 11.54
C GLU A 16 5.59 -5.70 10.89
N ALA A 17 4.82 -6.72 11.29
CA ALA A 17 3.55 -7.09 10.64
C ALA A 17 2.55 -5.93 10.59
N GLN A 18 2.50 -5.10 11.64
CA GLN A 18 1.62 -3.93 11.68
C GLN A 18 1.89 -2.92 10.55
N GLN A 19 3.11 -2.87 10.01
CA GLN A 19 3.51 -1.92 8.96
C GLN A 19 3.00 -2.32 7.57
N TRP A 20 2.86 -3.62 7.30
CA TRP A 20 2.61 -4.12 5.95
C TRP A 20 1.34 -4.95 5.80
N LEU A 21 0.90 -5.65 6.87
CA LEU A 21 -0.25 -6.55 6.83
C LEU A 21 -1.55 -5.82 6.43
N PRO A 22 -1.87 -4.61 6.96
CA PRO A 22 -3.08 -3.89 6.55
C PRO A 22 -3.07 -3.54 5.06
N ALA A 23 -1.91 -3.12 4.52
CA ALA A 23 -1.78 -2.79 3.11
C ALA A 23 -1.96 -4.01 2.19
N ILE A 24 -1.45 -5.18 2.58
CA ILE A 24 -1.67 -6.40 1.80
C ILE A 24 -3.15 -6.77 1.77
N ARG A 25 -3.82 -6.80 2.93
CA ARG A 25 -5.26 -7.12 3.00
C ARG A 25 -6.11 -6.15 2.18
N GLN A 26 -5.74 -4.88 2.18
CA GLN A 26 -6.47 -3.84 1.47
C GLN A 26 -6.29 -3.92 -0.05
N PHE A 27 -5.05 -4.10 -0.52
CA PHE A 27 -4.73 -3.88 -1.92
C PHE A 27 -4.50 -5.16 -2.73
N ARG A 28 -4.23 -6.29 -2.10
CA ARG A 28 -4.04 -7.55 -2.83
C ARG A 28 -5.35 -8.35 -2.89
N PRO A 29 -5.64 -9.01 -4.03
CA PRO A 29 -4.82 -9.08 -5.25
C PRO A 29 -4.99 -7.90 -6.23
N ARG A 30 -5.86 -6.93 -5.96
CA ARG A 30 -6.22 -5.83 -6.88
C ARG A 30 -5.03 -5.06 -7.49
N LEU A 31 -4.00 -4.77 -6.70
CA LEU A 31 -2.80 -4.06 -7.14
C LEU A 31 -1.61 -5.00 -7.32
N PRO A 32 -0.69 -4.71 -8.26
CA PRO A 32 0.55 -5.46 -8.36
C PRO A 32 1.45 -5.24 -7.15
N TRP A 33 2.37 -6.17 -6.91
CA TRP A 33 3.23 -6.15 -5.74
C TRP A 33 4.11 -4.91 -5.65
N GLU A 34 4.60 -4.39 -6.78
CA GLU A 34 5.38 -3.14 -6.80
C GLU A 34 4.63 -1.97 -6.17
N ASP A 35 3.32 -1.90 -6.36
CA ASP A 35 2.51 -0.78 -5.88
C ASP A 35 2.17 -0.90 -4.41
N VAL A 36 1.89 -2.12 -3.96
CA VAL A 36 1.71 -2.39 -2.54
C VAL A 36 2.98 -2.07 -1.75
N VAL A 37 4.17 -2.42 -2.28
CA VAL A 37 5.45 -2.07 -1.66
C VAL A 37 5.65 -0.56 -1.59
N ARG A 38 5.33 0.17 -2.66
CA ARG A 38 5.43 1.64 -2.67
C ARG A 38 4.50 2.27 -1.64
N ILE A 39 3.28 1.78 -1.48
CA ILE A 39 2.32 2.25 -0.47
C ILE A 39 2.85 1.97 0.94
N ILE A 40 3.39 0.77 1.20
CA ILE A 40 3.97 0.44 2.51
C ILE A 40 5.15 1.37 2.84
N ASN A 41 6.08 1.52 1.89
CA ASN A 41 7.26 2.36 2.08
C ASN A 41 6.88 3.84 2.24
N SER A 42 5.81 4.29 1.57
CA SER A 42 5.34 5.66 1.73
C SER A 42 4.76 5.88 3.11
N ARG A 43 3.97 4.94 3.66
CA ARG A 43 3.40 5.00 5.02
C ARG A 43 4.48 5.00 6.11
N HIS A 44 5.62 4.37 5.86
CA HIS A 44 6.71 4.21 6.84
C HIS A 44 8.06 4.73 6.31
N PRO A 45 8.22 6.04 6.07
CA PRO A 45 9.41 6.59 5.41
C PRO A 45 10.70 6.49 6.25
N GLY A 46 10.60 6.32 7.57
CA GLY A 46 11.74 6.10 8.47
C GLY A 46 12.10 4.63 8.71
N ALA A 47 11.27 3.69 8.22
CA ALA A 47 11.53 2.27 8.36
C ALA A 47 12.44 1.76 7.23
N LYS A 48 13.08 0.61 7.45
CA LYS A 48 13.85 -0.04 6.39
C LYS A 48 12.89 -0.38 5.23
N PRO A 49 13.17 0.09 3.99
CA PRO A 49 12.24 -0.09 2.88
C PRO A 49 12.02 -1.56 2.57
N TRP A 50 10.77 -1.91 2.29
CA TRP A 50 10.37 -3.19 1.76
C TRP A 50 10.75 -3.32 0.29
N THR A 51 11.13 -4.54 -0.10
CA THR A 51 11.27 -4.95 -1.50
C THR A 51 10.13 -5.89 -1.85
N VAL A 52 9.80 -5.99 -3.15
CA VAL A 52 8.75 -6.90 -3.65
C VAL A 52 9.00 -8.34 -3.23
N GLU A 53 10.22 -8.82 -3.39
CA GLU A 53 10.57 -10.20 -3.02
C GLU A 53 10.47 -10.46 -1.52
N ARG A 54 10.89 -9.49 -0.70
CA ARG A 54 10.81 -9.60 0.77
C ARG A 54 9.34 -9.63 1.22
N LEU A 55 8.50 -8.77 0.64
CA LEU A 55 7.08 -8.70 0.96
C LEU A 55 6.33 -9.96 0.50
N ARG A 56 6.61 -10.47 -0.71
CA ARG A 56 6.03 -11.72 -1.22
C ARG A 56 6.40 -12.93 -0.34
N ARG A 57 7.66 -13.01 0.12
CA ARG A 57 8.10 -14.07 1.03
C ARG A 57 7.41 -13.99 2.39
N ALA A 58 7.27 -12.79 2.94
CA ALA A 58 6.54 -12.57 4.19
C ALA A 58 5.07 -12.98 4.07
N ALA A 59 4.38 -12.49 3.04
CA ALA A 59 2.98 -12.83 2.76
C ALA A 59 2.78 -14.34 2.55
N GLY A 60 3.64 -14.97 1.75
CA GLY A 60 3.56 -16.42 1.51
C GLY A 60 3.74 -17.25 2.78
N ARG A 61 4.55 -16.77 3.72
CA ARG A 61 4.68 -17.42 5.03
C ARG A 61 3.41 -17.26 5.88
N PHE A 62 2.83 -16.07 5.91
CA PHE A 62 1.57 -15.82 6.64
C PHE A 62 0.40 -16.61 6.06
N VAL A 63 0.34 -16.79 4.74
CA VAL A 63 -0.65 -17.68 4.10
C VAL A 63 -0.44 -19.13 4.53
N LYS A 64 0.81 -19.60 4.55
CA LYS A 64 1.13 -20.96 5.01
C LYS A 64 0.73 -21.19 6.47
N ASP A 65 0.88 -20.17 7.30
CA ASP A 65 0.54 -20.20 8.72
C ASP A 65 -0.95 -19.86 8.99
N GLY A 66 -1.77 -19.65 7.93
CA GLY A 66 -3.21 -19.40 8.03
C GLY A 66 -3.62 -17.99 8.45
N LEU A 67 -2.67 -17.04 8.48
CA LEU A 67 -2.87 -15.66 8.95
C LEU A 67 -3.31 -14.68 7.85
N LEU A 68 -3.19 -15.10 6.59
CA LEU A 68 -3.65 -14.39 5.42
C LEU A 68 -4.38 -15.33 4.46
N ASP A 69 -5.40 -14.82 3.79
CA ASP A 69 -6.05 -15.51 2.69
C ASP A 69 -5.04 -15.79 1.56
N ARG A 70 -5.09 -16.98 0.97
CA ARG A 70 -4.24 -17.36 -0.16
C ARG A 70 -4.45 -16.47 -1.38
N ALA A 71 -5.65 -15.90 -1.56
CA ALA A 71 -6.00 -15.03 -2.67
C ALA A 71 -5.10 -13.79 -2.76
N VAL A 72 -4.47 -13.35 -1.66
CA VAL A 72 -3.51 -12.22 -1.68
C VAL A 72 -2.28 -12.49 -2.55
N LEU A 73 -1.96 -13.77 -2.80
CA LEU A 73 -0.84 -14.18 -3.64
C LEU A 73 -1.21 -14.23 -5.13
N ASP A 74 -2.50 -14.13 -5.47
CA ASP A 74 -2.98 -14.27 -6.84
C ASP A 74 -2.49 -13.13 -7.73
N ARG A 75 -2.35 -13.40 -9.02
CA ARG A 75 -1.90 -12.38 -9.97
C ARG A 75 -2.85 -11.18 -9.95
N ALA A 76 -2.30 -9.97 -9.88
CA ALA A 76 -3.10 -8.76 -10.02
C ALA A 76 -3.69 -8.66 -11.44
N PRO A 77 -4.94 -8.22 -11.59
CA PRO A 77 -5.46 -7.86 -12.90
C PRO A 77 -4.60 -6.75 -13.51
N PRO A 78 -4.54 -6.62 -14.85
CA PRO A 78 -3.85 -5.51 -15.50
C PRO A 78 -4.41 -4.18 -14.98
N ALA A 79 -3.60 -3.43 -14.23
CA ALA A 79 -4.03 -2.16 -13.67
C ALA A 79 -4.06 -1.09 -14.78
N GLN A 80 -5.16 -0.33 -14.90
CA GLN A 80 -5.08 0.94 -15.60
C GLN A 80 -4.21 1.89 -14.77
N LYS A 81 -3.36 2.69 -15.44
CA LYS A 81 -2.42 3.62 -14.76
C LYS A 81 -3.12 4.52 -13.72
N ASP A 82 -4.38 4.85 -13.96
CA ASP A 82 -5.20 5.66 -13.06
C ASP A 82 -5.53 4.92 -11.75
N ASP A 83 -5.88 3.64 -11.80
CA ASP A 83 -6.31 2.85 -10.63
C ASP A 83 -5.20 2.75 -9.59
N ARG A 84 -3.96 2.61 -10.07
CA ARG A 84 -2.75 2.61 -9.25
C ARG A 84 -2.59 3.92 -8.46
N ILE A 85 -2.72 5.05 -9.14
CA ILE A 85 -2.57 6.37 -8.52
C ILE A 85 -3.70 6.63 -7.52
N LEU A 86 -4.93 6.23 -7.86
CA LEU A 86 -6.07 6.33 -6.95
C LEU A 86 -5.83 5.53 -5.66
N ALA A 87 -5.28 4.32 -5.75
CA ALA A 87 -4.98 3.52 -4.58
C ALA A 87 -3.85 4.10 -3.70
N ILE A 88 -2.81 4.70 -4.29
CA ILE A 88 -1.77 5.39 -3.53
C ILE A 88 -2.37 6.59 -2.78
N ILE A 89 -3.18 7.41 -3.45
CA ILE A 89 -3.84 8.57 -2.83
C ILE A 89 -4.77 8.13 -1.70
N ALA A 90 -5.56 7.07 -1.92
CA ALA A 90 -6.40 6.47 -0.89
C ALA A 90 -5.57 6.03 0.32
N GLY A 91 -4.47 5.30 0.06
CA GLY A 91 -3.61 4.79 1.12
C GLY A 91 -2.92 5.87 1.94
N ILE A 92 -2.54 6.99 1.32
CA ILE A 92 -2.01 8.18 2.00
C ILE A 92 -3.10 8.83 2.85
N LYS A 93 -4.27 9.10 2.26
CA LYS A 93 -5.37 9.79 2.96
C LYS A 93 -5.92 8.97 4.13
N SER A 94 -6.07 7.66 3.99
CA SER A 94 -6.49 6.79 5.10
C SER A 94 -5.47 6.79 6.26
N SER A 95 -4.17 6.91 5.97
CA SER A 95 -3.13 6.96 7.01
C SER A 95 -2.99 8.33 7.68
N ALA A 96 -3.47 9.39 7.04
CA ALA A 96 -3.39 10.75 7.53
C ALA A 96 -4.61 11.56 7.04
N PRO A 97 -5.78 11.39 7.70
CA PRO A 97 -7.04 11.99 7.25
C PRO A 97 -7.00 13.51 7.17
N GLU A 98 -6.22 14.16 8.02
CA GLU A 98 -6.08 15.62 8.06
C GLU A 98 -5.04 16.18 7.06
N MET A 99 -4.32 15.32 6.34
CA MET A 99 -3.26 15.76 5.42
C MET A 99 -3.85 16.64 4.30
N ALA A 100 -3.23 17.81 4.10
CA ALA A 100 -3.64 18.78 3.10
C ALA A 100 -3.29 18.30 1.69
N LEU A 101 -4.08 18.70 0.69
CA LEU A 101 -3.89 18.29 -0.71
C LEU A 101 -2.49 18.64 -1.25
N LYS A 102 -1.93 19.78 -0.84
CA LYS A 102 -0.57 20.21 -1.21
C LYS A 102 0.51 19.26 -0.67
N GLU A 103 0.28 18.68 0.51
CA GLU A 103 1.21 17.76 1.16
C GLU A 103 1.13 16.38 0.52
N ILE A 104 -0.08 15.95 0.12
CA ILE A 104 -0.27 14.75 -0.69
C ILE A 104 0.46 14.89 -2.03
N ALA A 105 0.35 16.04 -2.71
CA ALA A 105 1.08 16.34 -3.94
C ALA A 105 2.60 16.24 -3.74
N ALA A 106 3.14 16.90 -2.72
CA ALA A 106 4.56 16.83 -2.39
C ALA A 106 5.02 15.40 -2.10
N ARG A 107 4.22 14.61 -1.38
CA ARG A 107 4.53 13.22 -1.08
C ARG A 107 4.56 12.35 -2.33
N LEU A 108 3.63 12.55 -3.26
CA LEU A 108 3.65 11.87 -4.57
C LEU A 108 4.91 12.22 -5.37
N GLU A 109 5.36 13.47 -5.34
CA GLU A 109 6.63 13.89 -5.96
C GLU A 109 7.85 13.24 -5.28
N THR A 110 7.89 13.20 -3.94
CA THR A 110 8.96 12.52 -3.18
C THR A 110 9.02 11.03 -3.50
N MET A 111 7.85 10.40 -3.70
CA MET A 111 7.74 9.01 -4.15
C MET A 111 8.14 8.80 -5.63
N ARG A 112 8.42 9.88 -6.37
CA ARG A 112 8.67 9.89 -7.81
C ARG A 112 7.52 9.26 -8.60
N GLU A 113 6.29 9.42 -8.10
CA GLU A 113 5.11 8.97 -8.82
C GLU A 113 4.79 9.94 -9.94
N PRO A 114 4.74 9.49 -11.21
CA PRO A 114 4.32 10.35 -12.30
C PRO A 114 2.82 10.65 -12.17
N THR A 115 2.42 11.87 -12.52
CA THR A 115 1.01 12.18 -12.77
C THR A 115 0.44 11.21 -13.81
N PRO A 116 -0.90 11.04 -13.91
CA PRO A 116 -1.52 10.23 -14.96
C PRO A 116 -1.05 10.60 -16.38
N ARG A 117 -0.70 11.88 -16.59
CA ARG A 117 -0.16 12.41 -17.86
C ARG A 117 1.37 12.30 -17.99
N GLY A 118 2.05 11.62 -17.08
CA GLY A 118 3.49 11.34 -17.15
C GLY A 118 4.41 12.46 -16.63
N ARG A 119 3.86 13.57 -16.12
CA ARG A 119 4.66 14.68 -15.54
C ARG A 119 5.13 14.36 -14.13
N SER A 120 6.30 14.88 -13.75
CA SER A 120 6.90 14.71 -12.41
C SER A 120 6.35 15.68 -11.36
N LYS A 121 5.76 16.81 -11.78
CA LYS A 121 5.18 17.81 -10.89
C LYS A 121 3.68 17.60 -10.69
N TRP A 122 3.24 17.65 -9.45
CA TRP A 122 1.86 17.44 -9.01
C TRP A 122 1.18 18.77 -8.68
N ALA A 123 0.11 19.07 -9.40
CA ALA A 123 -0.77 20.18 -9.06
C ALA A 123 -1.75 19.75 -7.95
N THR A 124 -1.99 20.63 -6.98
CA THR A 124 -2.97 20.42 -5.90
C THR A 124 -4.37 20.11 -6.45
N SER A 125 -4.76 20.77 -7.55
CA SER A 125 -6.05 20.54 -8.23
C SER A 125 -6.17 19.14 -8.83
N SER A 126 -5.08 18.60 -9.39
CA SER A 126 -5.05 17.21 -9.89
C SER A 126 -5.25 16.21 -8.75
N VAL A 127 -4.63 16.44 -7.60
CA VAL A 127 -4.82 15.61 -6.40
C VAL A 127 -6.27 15.70 -5.91
N ALA A 128 -6.86 16.90 -5.87
CA ALA A 128 -8.27 17.08 -5.49
C ALA A 128 -9.20 16.26 -6.39
N HIS A 129 -9.01 16.34 -7.70
CA HIS A 129 -9.83 15.61 -8.67
C HIS A 129 -9.71 14.09 -8.51
N LEU A 130 -8.50 13.58 -8.30
CA LEU A 130 -8.27 12.15 -8.07
C LEU A 130 -8.83 11.71 -6.71
N LEU A 131 -8.74 12.53 -5.67
CA LEU A 131 -9.33 12.23 -4.37
C LEU A 131 -10.86 12.11 -4.45
N ALA A 132 -11.52 12.97 -5.22
CA ALA A 132 -12.95 12.85 -5.49
C ALA A 132 -13.29 11.54 -6.23
N ARG A 133 -12.43 11.09 -7.16
CA ARG A 133 -12.56 9.78 -7.81
C ARG A 133 -12.38 8.62 -6.83
N VAL A 134 -11.43 8.72 -5.89
CA VAL A 134 -11.23 7.73 -4.82
C VAL A 134 -12.49 7.62 -3.96
N GLN A 135 -13.09 8.74 -3.55
CA GLN A 135 -14.35 8.77 -2.80
C GLN A 135 -15.48 8.09 -3.56
N LYS A 136 -15.68 8.48 -4.82
CA LYS A 136 -16.73 7.92 -5.68
C LYS A 136 -16.56 6.42 -5.93
N ALA A 137 -15.32 5.93 -5.95
CA ALA A 137 -15.01 4.52 -6.15
C ALA A 137 -15.13 3.67 -4.86
N GLY A 138 -15.48 4.26 -3.71
CA GLY A 138 -15.54 3.55 -2.43
C GLY A 138 -14.17 3.02 -1.98
N LEU A 139 -13.09 3.67 -2.44
CA LEU A 139 -11.70 3.28 -2.11
C LEU A 139 -11.19 3.98 -0.85
N MET A 140 -11.99 4.86 -0.23
CA MET A 140 -11.72 5.37 1.11
C MET A 140 -12.26 4.38 2.14
N ASP A 141 -11.38 3.91 3.01
CA ASP A 141 -11.77 3.15 4.19
C ASP A 141 -12.61 4.09 5.08
N GLU A 142 -13.92 3.88 5.14
CA GLU A 142 -14.66 4.15 6.38
C GLU A 142 -14.00 3.23 7.41
N GLY A 143 -13.28 3.83 8.36
CA GLY A 143 -12.65 3.08 9.42
C GLY A 143 -13.65 2.12 10.03
N ILE A 144 -13.21 0.90 10.30
CA ILE A 144 -13.94 -0.07 11.11
C ILE A 144 -14.32 0.62 12.42
N GLY A 145 -15.55 1.09 12.47
CA GLY A 145 -16.25 1.65 13.61
C GLY A 145 -17.68 1.15 13.47
N ASP A 146 -18.01 0.19 14.33
CA ASP A 146 -19.32 -0.37 14.62
C ASP A 146 -20.36 -0.44 13.49
N ARG A 147 -20.65 -1.67 13.06
CA ARG A 147 -22.01 -2.05 12.70
C ARG A 147 -22.33 -3.41 13.34
N ASP A 148 -23.07 -3.29 14.43
CA ASP A 148 -23.96 -4.23 15.14
C ASP A 148 -23.42 -5.59 15.63
#